data_AF-C1B3J3-F1
#
_entry.id   AF-C1B3J3-F1
#
_cell.length_a   1.000
_cell.length_b   1.000
_cell.length_c   1.000
_cell.angle_alpha   90.00
_cell.angle_beta   90.00
_cell.angle_gamma   90.00
#
_symmetry.space_group_name_H-M   'P 1'
#
loop_
_entity.id
_entity.type
_entity.pdbx_description
1 polymer ?
#
loop_
_entity_poly.entity_id
_entity_poly.type
_entity_poly.pdbx_seq_one_letter_code
_entity_poly.pdbx_strand_id
1 'polypeptide(L)'
;MTLHIRTRTFLQGVQGALVGMAEKAGRADLSLTVFSAYGDVSESALADDMWALGREQLTMAEFLERHGYYGPDEGMVWTSSWREDQTPLLGLARSMAARPAHELGSRADSAREARLDAEAQLMATMGPLRRKLARFLFAQAGQQVRNLELGKASYHIALDGCRAAARRVGADLAARGCVDDPEDVFFLTLEELAAPPAHVRELVEFRRARRLEYHSTGNGTRAIRTGDRIRVDGTAGIVTIVERFAGTADRTDL
;
A
#
# COMPACT_ATOMS: atom_id res chain seq x y z
N MET A 1 10.73 13.32 -19.49
CA MET A 1 11.18 12.57 -18.29
C MET A 1 11.51 13.55 -17.15
N THR A 2 10.57 14.45 -16.79
CA THR A 2 10.97 15.75 -16.17
C THR A 2 10.14 16.17 -14.97
N LEU A 3 8.89 15.75 -14.84
CA LEU A 3 8.04 16.13 -13.70
C LEU A 3 8.14 15.11 -12.55
N HIS A 4 8.02 13.81 -12.85
CA HIS A 4 8.08 12.74 -11.84
C HIS A 4 9.38 12.76 -11.03
N ILE A 5 10.53 12.87 -11.71
CA ILE A 5 11.84 12.96 -11.05
C ILE A 5 11.90 14.19 -10.17
N ARG A 6 11.50 15.37 -10.68
CA ARG A 6 11.51 16.62 -9.91
C ARG A 6 10.67 16.51 -8.65
N THR A 7 9.45 15.99 -8.72
CA THR A 7 8.57 15.81 -7.57
C THR A 7 9.19 14.86 -6.54
N ARG A 8 9.75 13.73 -7.00
CA ARG A 8 10.35 12.71 -6.12
C ARG A 8 11.65 13.18 -5.47
N THR A 9 12.55 13.81 -6.23
CA THR A 9 13.81 14.34 -5.70
C THR A 9 13.59 15.56 -4.81
N PHE A 10 12.54 16.36 -5.07
CA PHE A 10 12.21 17.50 -4.23
C PHE A 10 11.82 17.07 -2.81
N LEU A 11 10.99 16.03 -2.66
CA LEU A 11 10.66 15.48 -1.35
C LEU A 11 11.91 14.97 -0.62
N GLN A 12 12.77 14.21 -1.30
CA GLN A 12 14.04 13.74 -0.72
C GLN A 12 14.93 14.90 -0.28
N GLY A 13 14.97 15.98 -1.06
CA GLY A 13 15.70 17.20 -0.72
C GLY A 13 15.13 17.91 0.51
N VAL A 14 13.80 18.03 0.61
CA VAL A 14 13.12 18.58 1.80
C VAL A 14 13.39 17.70 3.02
N GLN A 15 13.32 16.38 2.87
CA GLN A 15 13.61 15.43 3.94
C GLN A 15 15.05 15.58 4.45
N GLY A 16 16.04 15.55 3.54
CA GLY A 16 17.45 15.73 3.90
C GLY A 16 17.74 17.10 4.53
N ALA A 17 17.10 18.17 4.05
CA ALA A 17 17.26 19.50 4.64
C ALA A 17 16.72 19.59 6.07
N LEU A 18 15.58 18.95 6.37
CA LEU A 18 14.99 18.91 7.70
C LEU A 18 15.81 18.02 8.66
N VAL A 19 16.29 16.86 8.20
CA VAL A 19 17.20 16.01 8.99
C VAL A 19 18.48 16.76 9.35
N GLY A 20 19.16 17.35 8.36
CA GLY A 20 20.39 18.11 8.61
C GLY A 20 20.15 19.38 9.45
N MET A 21 18.93 19.91 9.46
CA MET A 21 18.53 21.01 10.33
C MET A 21 18.34 20.55 11.79
N ALA A 22 17.73 19.39 12.01
CA ALA A 22 17.58 18.77 13.32
C ALA A 22 18.94 18.40 13.94
N GLU A 23 19.85 17.83 13.13
CA GLU A 23 21.22 17.53 13.56
C GLU A 23 21.99 18.78 13.98
N LYS A 24 21.96 19.85 13.17
CA LYS A 24 22.62 21.12 13.50
C LYS A 24 22.03 21.83 14.72
N ALA A 25 20.80 21.50 15.10
CA ALA A 25 20.14 21.97 16.30
C ALA A 25 20.45 21.11 17.54
N GLY A 26 21.21 20.02 17.40
CA GLY A 26 21.47 19.06 18.47
C GLY A 26 20.23 18.24 18.84
N ARG A 27 19.24 18.14 17.95
CA ARG A 27 17.93 17.50 18.16
C ARG A 27 17.62 16.45 17.10
N ALA A 28 18.60 15.59 16.80
CA ALA A 28 18.45 14.52 15.82
C ALA A 28 17.31 13.53 16.18
N ASP A 29 16.99 13.42 17.47
CA ASP A 29 15.85 12.67 18.03
C ASP A 29 14.50 13.07 17.42
N LEU A 30 14.35 14.35 17.02
CA LEU A 30 13.09 14.87 16.48
C LEU A 30 12.90 14.62 14.98
N SER A 31 13.93 14.14 14.27
CA SER A 31 13.92 14.02 12.81
C SER A 31 12.75 13.17 12.30
N LEU A 32 12.53 11.98 12.88
CA LEU A 32 11.42 11.09 12.52
C LEU A 32 10.06 11.67 12.92
N THR A 33 9.96 12.25 14.12
CA THR A 33 8.70 12.83 14.64
C THR A 33 8.21 13.98 13.77
N VAL A 34 9.11 14.81 13.24
CA VAL A 34 8.76 15.91 12.33
C VAL A 34 8.11 15.41 11.04
N PHE A 35 8.44 14.20 10.56
CA PHE A 35 7.80 13.61 9.37
C PHE A 35 6.53 12.82 9.66
N SER A 36 6.24 12.54 10.92
CA SER A 36 5.04 11.78 11.29
C SER A 36 3.76 12.58 10.99
N ALA A 37 2.64 11.88 10.80
CA ALA A 37 1.30 12.46 10.66
C ALA A 37 1.02 13.38 9.44
N TYR A 38 1.91 13.49 8.45
CA TYR A 38 1.59 14.24 7.22
C TYR A 38 0.69 13.48 6.22
N GLY A 39 0.63 12.14 6.30
CA GLY A 39 -0.07 11.26 5.35
C GLY A 39 -1.42 10.71 5.79
N ASP A 40 -1.86 11.04 7.01
CA ASP A 40 -2.97 10.31 7.66
C ASP A 40 -4.37 10.62 7.08
N VAL A 41 -4.51 11.56 6.14
CA VAL A 41 -5.83 12.09 5.74
C VAL A 41 -6.70 11.04 5.03
N SER A 42 -6.12 10.23 4.12
CA SER A 42 -6.90 9.23 3.37
C SER A 42 -7.15 7.96 4.18
N GLU A 43 -6.14 7.48 4.91
CA GLU A 43 -6.24 6.26 5.72
C GLU A 43 -7.10 6.49 6.97
N SER A 44 -7.02 7.67 7.59
CA SER A 44 -7.94 8.05 8.68
C SER A 44 -9.38 8.17 8.20
N ALA A 45 -9.64 8.83 7.05
CA ALA A 45 -11.00 8.95 6.53
C ALA A 45 -11.62 7.57 6.20
N LEU A 46 -10.83 6.64 5.65
CA LEU A 46 -11.27 5.26 5.45
C LEU A 46 -11.59 4.56 6.78
N ALA A 47 -10.74 4.73 7.79
CA ALA A 47 -10.96 4.12 9.12
C ALA A 47 -12.22 4.67 9.81
N ASP A 48 -12.44 5.99 9.72
CA ASP A 48 -13.60 6.68 10.28
C ASP A 48 -14.90 6.23 9.59
N ASP A 49 -14.92 6.24 8.25
CA ASP A 49 -16.08 5.80 7.47
C ASP A 49 -16.36 4.30 7.68
N MET A 50 -15.33 3.47 7.87
CA MET A 50 -15.49 2.03 8.13
C MET A 50 -16.02 1.76 9.55
N TRP A 51 -15.62 2.57 10.52
CA TRP A 51 -16.21 2.55 11.87
C TRP A 51 -17.68 2.99 11.84
N ALA A 52 -17.99 4.06 11.11
CA ALA A 52 -19.35 4.54 10.94
C ALA A 52 -20.23 3.50 10.24
N LEU A 53 -19.72 2.84 9.19
CA LEU A 53 -20.39 1.74 8.50
C LEU A 53 -20.70 0.59 9.47
N GLY A 54 -19.71 0.16 10.26
CA GLY A 54 -19.88 -0.94 11.21
C GLY A 54 -20.85 -0.64 12.37
N ARG A 55 -21.15 0.64 12.62
CA ARG A 55 -22.16 1.11 13.58
C ARG A 55 -23.47 1.54 12.93
N GLU A 56 -23.65 1.26 11.64
CA GLU A 56 -24.85 1.62 10.88
C GLU A 56 -25.12 3.14 10.83
N GLN A 57 -24.07 3.97 11.00
CA GLN A 57 -24.12 5.43 10.90
C GLN A 57 -23.79 5.94 9.49
N LEU A 58 -23.24 5.07 8.64
CA LEU A 58 -22.98 5.30 7.22
C LEU A 58 -23.56 4.13 6.44
N THR A 59 -24.24 4.38 5.33
CA THR A 59 -24.78 3.29 4.52
C THR A 59 -23.68 2.59 3.73
N MET A 60 -23.90 1.31 3.37
CA MET A 60 -22.98 0.59 2.48
C MET A 60 -22.83 1.30 1.13
N ALA A 61 -23.91 1.88 0.59
CA ALA A 61 -23.86 2.59 -0.69
C ALA A 61 -22.93 3.82 -0.63
N GLU A 62 -23.06 4.65 0.41
CA GLU A 62 -22.19 5.82 0.62
C GLU A 62 -20.73 5.40 0.86
N PHE A 63 -20.51 4.32 1.62
CA PHE A 63 -19.17 3.80 1.84
C PHE A 63 -18.52 3.33 0.53
N LEU A 64 -19.23 2.56 -0.30
CA LEU A 64 -18.72 2.07 -1.58
C LEU A 64 -18.51 3.18 -2.61
N GLU A 65 -19.32 4.24 -2.56
CA GLU A 65 -19.09 5.43 -3.38
C GLU A 65 -17.71 6.03 -3.07
N ARG A 66 -17.39 6.22 -1.79
CA ARG A 66 -16.15 6.86 -1.33
C ARG A 66 -14.92 5.97 -1.38
N HIS A 67 -15.06 4.70 -0.98
CA HIS A 67 -13.93 3.80 -0.67
C HIS A 67 -14.00 2.46 -1.40
N GLY A 68 -15.04 2.24 -2.20
CA GLY A 68 -15.27 0.92 -2.79
C GLY A 68 -14.23 0.45 -3.83
N TYR A 69 -13.31 1.32 -4.25
CA TYR A 69 -12.17 0.96 -5.11
C TYR A 69 -11.06 0.20 -4.34
N TYR A 70 -11.07 0.24 -3.01
CA TYR A 70 -10.17 -0.57 -2.19
C TYR A 70 -10.59 -2.04 -2.21
N GLY A 71 -9.67 -2.91 -1.82
CA GLY A 71 -9.88 -4.35 -1.76
C GLY A 71 -8.62 -5.08 -1.29
N PRO A 72 -8.68 -6.40 -1.08
CA PRO A 72 -7.49 -7.20 -0.83
C PRO A 72 -6.50 -7.09 -1.99
N ASP A 73 -5.20 -7.06 -1.65
CA ASP A 73 -4.09 -6.89 -2.58
C ASP A 73 -4.35 -5.77 -3.61
N GLU A 74 -4.63 -4.56 -3.10
CA GLU A 74 -5.10 -3.38 -3.83
C GLU A 74 -4.30 -3.00 -5.09
N GLY A 75 -3.03 -3.40 -5.19
CA GLY A 75 -2.18 -3.17 -6.36
C GLY A 75 -2.37 -4.18 -7.51
N MET A 76 -3.16 -5.23 -7.31
CA MET A 76 -3.30 -6.33 -8.25
C MET A 76 -4.63 -6.25 -9.02
N VAL A 77 -4.59 -6.34 -10.34
CA VAL A 77 -5.79 -6.22 -11.20
C VAL A 77 -6.68 -7.47 -11.15
N TRP A 78 -6.14 -8.64 -10.80
CA TRP A 78 -6.90 -9.89 -10.73
C TRP A 78 -7.71 -10.05 -9.43
N THR A 79 -7.54 -9.15 -8.46
CA THR A 79 -8.36 -9.17 -7.23
C THR A 79 -9.67 -8.40 -7.42
N SER A 80 -10.58 -8.57 -6.47
CA SER A 80 -11.86 -7.88 -6.46
C SER A 80 -11.80 -6.64 -5.55
N SER A 81 -12.35 -5.53 -6.01
CA SER A 81 -12.58 -4.38 -5.13
C SER A 81 -13.80 -4.61 -4.24
N TRP A 82 -13.98 -3.81 -3.19
CA TRP A 82 -15.14 -3.91 -2.31
C TRP A 82 -16.45 -3.58 -3.01
N ARG A 83 -16.41 -2.84 -4.14
CA ARG A 83 -17.58 -2.67 -5.02
C ARG A 83 -18.02 -3.98 -5.67
N GLU A 84 -17.07 -4.83 -6.02
CA GLU A 84 -17.32 -6.11 -6.67
C GLU A 84 -17.63 -7.22 -5.66
N ASP A 85 -16.87 -7.28 -4.56
CA ASP A 85 -17.08 -8.24 -3.47
C ASP A 85 -16.96 -7.56 -2.09
N GLN A 86 -18.10 -7.43 -1.42
CA GLN A 86 -18.22 -6.82 -0.09
C GLN A 86 -17.89 -7.80 1.05
N THR A 87 -17.68 -9.09 0.77
CA THR A 87 -17.47 -10.12 1.79
C THR A 87 -16.32 -9.79 2.75
N PRO A 88 -15.13 -9.36 2.28
CA PRO A 88 -14.03 -9.00 3.17
C PRO A 88 -14.34 -7.77 4.03
N LEU A 89 -15.10 -6.82 3.48
CA LEU A 89 -15.45 -5.56 4.14
C LEU A 89 -16.32 -5.78 5.37
N LEU A 90 -17.28 -6.71 5.32
CA LEU A 90 -18.20 -6.99 6.43
C LEU A 90 -17.46 -7.43 7.71
N GLY A 91 -16.39 -8.23 7.56
CA GLY A 91 -15.55 -8.65 8.68
C GLY A 91 -14.76 -7.47 9.28
N LEU A 92 -14.17 -6.65 8.42
CA LEU A 92 -13.40 -5.47 8.80
C LEU A 92 -14.26 -4.42 9.51
N ALA A 93 -15.44 -4.12 8.97
CA ALA A 93 -16.38 -3.15 9.55
C ALA A 93 -16.83 -3.58 10.95
N ARG A 94 -17.16 -4.87 11.16
CA ARG A 94 -17.48 -5.39 12.50
C ARG A 94 -16.32 -5.25 13.47
N SER A 95 -15.10 -5.59 13.03
CA SER A 95 -13.90 -5.44 13.85
C SER A 95 -13.63 -3.98 14.22
N MET A 96 -13.86 -3.05 13.30
CA MET A 96 -13.70 -1.61 13.58
C MET A 96 -14.77 -1.08 14.51
N ALA A 97 -16.03 -1.49 14.37
CA ALA A 97 -17.11 -1.09 15.27
C ALA A 97 -16.90 -1.55 16.72
N ALA A 98 -16.22 -2.67 16.93
CA ALA A 98 -15.88 -3.13 18.28
C ALA A 98 -14.90 -2.18 19.01
N ARG A 99 -14.18 -1.31 18.28
CA ARG A 99 -13.23 -0.37 18.88
C ARG A 99 -13.95 0.81 19.56
N PRO A 100 -13.44 1.27 20.72
CA PRO A 100 -13.95 2.46 21.39
C PRO A 100 -13.85 3.71 20.49
N ALA A 101 -14.84 4.59 20.55
CA ALA A 101 -14.86 5.83 19.76
C ALA A 101 -13.64 6.73 20.03
N HIS A 102 -13.12 6.75 21.27
CA HIS A 102 -11.94 7.55 21.63
C HIS A 102 -10.63 7.03 21.02
N GLU A 103 -10.64 5.86 20.38
CA GLU A 103 -9.49 5.34 19.63
C GLU A 103 -9.51 5.76 18.14
N LEU A 104 -10.63 6.29 17.65
CA LEU A 104 -10.74 6.83 16.30
C LEU A 104 -10.05 8.18 16.24
N GLY A 105 -9.28 8.41 15.19
CA GLY A 105 -8.49 9.64 15.03
C GLY A 105 -7.39 9.83 16.08
N SER A 106 -7.46 9.22 17.27
CA SER A 106 -6.57 9.53 18.40
C SER A 106 -5.11 9.25 18.11
N ARG A 107 -4.79 8.25 17.28
CA ARG A 107 -3.43 8.02 16.80
C ARG A 107 -2.96 9.14 15.86
N ALA A 108 -3.81 9.54 14.91
CA ALA A 108 -3.53 10.62 13.97
C ALA A 108 -3.40 11.97 14.69
N ASP A 109 -4.29 12.25 15.64
CA ASP A 109 -4.28 13.44 16.48
C ASP A 109 -3.06 13.48 17.38
N SER A 110 -2.75 12.39 18.08
CA SER A 110 -1.54 12.29 18.92
C SER A 110 -0.27 12.46 18.10
N ALA A 111 -0.21 11.86 16.91
CA ALA A 111 0.94 12.00 16.01
C ALA A 111 1.04 13.44 15.46
N ARG A 112 -0.08 14.09 15.17
CA ARG A 112 -0.13 15.50 14.77
C ARG A 112 0.34 16.43 15.89
N GLU A 113 -0.12 16.22 17.12
CA GLU A 113 0.30 16.99 18.29
C GLU A 113 1.80 16.81 18.55
N ALA A 114 2.29 15.56 18.53
CA ALA A 114 3.71 15.26 18.67
C ALA A 114 4.56 15.92 17.56
N ARG A 115 4.07 15.94 16.32
CA ARG A 115 4.73 16.67 15.23
C ARG A 115 4.78 18.17 15.51
N LEU A 116 3.66 18.80 15.89
CA LEU A 116 3.59 20.23 16.14
C LEU A 116 4.52 20.65 17.29
N ASP A 117 4.58 19.84 18.34
CA ASP A 117 5.53 20.04 19.44
C ASP A 117 6.98 19.88 18.98
N ALA A 118 7.30 18.84 18.20
CA ALA A 118 8.64 18.66 17.63
C ALA A 118 9.05 19.84 16.72
N GLU A 119 8.13 20.34 15.88
CA GLU A 119 8.36 21.53 15.05
C GLU A 119 8.64 22.76 15.91
N ALA A 120 7.89 22.97 17.00
CA ALA A 120 8.07 24.08 17.94
C ALA A 120 9.42 24.00 18.68
N GLN A 121 9.76 22.82 19.21
CA GLN A 121 11.04 22.57 19.86
C GLN A 121 12.22 22.81 18.92
N LEU A 122 12.12 22.34 17.67
CA LEU A 122 13.15 22.55 16.67
C LEU A 122 13.30 24.05 16.33
N MET A 123 12.19 24.76 16.12
CA MET A 123 12.22 26.21 15.86
C MET A 123 12.80 27.03 17.02
N ALA A 124 12.59 26.61 18.27
CA ALA A 124 13.08 27.32 19.45
C ALA A 124 14.62 27.46 19.44
N THR A 125 15.33 26.45 18.92
CA THR A 125 16.80 26.42 18.82
C THR A 125 17.39 27.35 17.76
N MET A 126 16.56 27.98 16.93
CA MET A 126 17.00 28.65 15.70
C MET A 126 16.87 30.17 15.74
N GLY A 127 17.75 30.85 15.01
CA GLY A 127 17.61 32.28 14.69
C GLY A 127 16.45 32.58 13.72
N PRO A 128 16.02 33.85 13.58
CA PRO A 128 14.80 34.24 12.88
C PRO A 128 14.75 33.85 11.39
N LEU A 129 15.89 33.89 10.69
CA LEU A 129 15.97 33.48 9.28
C LEU A 129 15.81 31.96 9.10
N ARG A 130 16.46 31.18 9.97
CA ARG A 130 16.34 29.71 9.96
C ARG A 130 14.93 29.25 10.33
N ARG A 131 14.25 29.95 11.25
CA ARG A 131 12.83 29.71 11.57
C ARG A 131 11.90 29.93 10.38
N LYS A 132 12.16 30.94 9.53
CA LYS A 132 11.40 31.16 8.29
C LYS A 132 11.60 30.00 7.31
N LEU A 133 12.84 29.56 7.13
CA LEU A 133 13.16 28.41 6.29
C LEU A 133 12.53 27.11 6.83
N ALA A 134 12.61 26.85 8.13
CA ALA A 134 12.02 25.67 8.77
C ALA A 134 10.50 25.59 8.51
N ARG A 135 9.77 26.69 8.73
CA ARG A 135 8.32 26.75 8.45
C ARG A 135 7.99 26.47 6.98
N PHE A 136 8.80 26.98 6.06
CA PHE A 136 8.66 26.68 4.64
C PHE A 136 8.87 25.18 4.38
N LEU A 137 9.93 24.59 4.94
CA LEU A 137 10.22 23.17 4.76
C LEU A 137 9.13 22.26 5.37
N PHE A 138 8.61 22.56 6.55
CA PHE A 138 7.48 21.83 7.14
C PHE A 138 6.22 21.91 6.26
N ALA A 139 5.90 23.11 5.75
CA ALA A 139 4.77 23.28 4.85
C ALA A 139 4.95 22.48 3.55
N GLN A 140 6.16 22.46 2.98
CA GLN A 140 6.49 21.68 1.80
C GLN A 140 6.45 20.17 2.07
N ALA A 141 6.98 19.71 3.20
CA ALA A 141 6.90 18.30 3.61
C ALA A 141 5.43 17.84 3.66
N GLY A 142 4.57 18.60 4.34
CA GLY A 142 3.13 18.28 4.41
C GLY A 142 2.44 18.32 3.04
N GLN A 143 2.77 19.27 2.17
CA GLN A 143 2.20 19.34 0.82
C GLN A 143 2.61 18.14 -0.03
N GLN A 144 3.88 17.75 0.00
CA GLN A 144 4.37 16.64 -0.81
C GLN A 144 3.80 15.29 -0.36
N VAL A 145 3.67 15.06 0.95
CA VAL A 145 3.03 13.84 1.45
C VAL A 145 1.57 13.79 1.01
N ARG A 146 0.80 14.87 1.16
CA ARG A 146 -0.59 14.92 0.66
C ARG A 146 -0.70 14.64 -0.84
N ASN A 147 0.23 15.18 -1.64
CA ASN A 147 0.28 14.91 -3.07
C ASN A 147 0.57 13.44 -3.38
N LEU A 148 1.42 12.78 -2.59
CA LEU A 148 1.71 11.35 -2.71
C LEU A 148 0.48 10.50 -2.38
N GLU A 149 -0.21 10.81 -1.27
CA GLU A 149 -1.45 10.13 -0.88
C GLU A 149 -2.53 10.27 -1.97
N LEU A 150 -2.70 11.47 -2.51
CA LEU A 150 -3.62 11.71 -3.62
C LEU A 150 -3.22 10.91 -4.87
N GLY A 151 -1.91 10.79 -5.13
CA GLY A 151 -1.38 9.97 -6.20
C GLY A 151 -1.70 8.48 -6.03
N LYS A 152 -1.53 7.95 -4.81
CA LYS A 152 -1.87 6.56 -4.46
C LYS A 152 -3.36 6.29 -4.66
N ALA A 153 -4.22 7.17 -4.13
CA ALA A 153 -5.67 7.05 -4.29
C ALA A 153 -6.08 7.10 -5.76
N SER A 154 -5.54 8.04 -6.54
CA SER A 154 -5.82 8.15 -7.98
C SER A 154 -5.38 6.90 -8.75
N TYR A 155 -4.25 6.31 -8.38
CA TYR A 155 -3.77 5.06 -8.96
C TYR A 155 -4.70 3.88 -8.65
N HIS A 156 -5.19 3.74 -7.41
CA HIS A 156 -6.15 2.69 -7.06
C HIS A 156 -7.51 2.86 -7.76
N ILE A 157 -7.98 4.09 -7.92
CA ILE A 157 -9.21 4.37 -8.67
C ILE A 157 -9.04 3.96 -10.15
N ALA A 158 -7.89 4.25 -10.75
CA ALA A 158 -7.59 3.81 -12.12
C ALA A 158 -7.50 2.27 -12.23
N LEU A 159 -6.90 1.61 -11.23
CA LEU A 159 -6.87 0.15 -11.15
C LEU A 159 -8.27 -0.47 -11.02
N ASP A 160 -9.17 0.14 -10.24
CA ASP A 160 -10.57 -0.30 -10.13
C ASP A 160 -11.29 -0.23 -11.49
N GLY A 161 -11.06 0.84 -12.26
CA GLY A 161 -11.52 0.92 -13.65
C GLY A 161 -10.92 -0.19 -14.54
N CYS A 162 -9.65 -0.53 -14.33
CA CYS A 162 -8.98 -1.63 -15.05
C CYS A 162 -9.59 -3.00 -14.70
N ARG A 163 -9.89 -3.26 -13.42
CA ARG A 163 -10.60 -4.47 -12.95
C ARG A 163 -11.94 -4.66 -13.65
N ALA A 164 -12.76 -3.61 -13.62
CA ALA A 164 -14.08 -3.62 -14.26
C ALA A 164 -13.98 -3.84 -15.78
N ALA A 165 -13.02 -3.17 -16.45
CA ALA A 165 -12.79 -3.36 -17.88
C ALA A 165 -12.32 -4.78 -18.21
N ALA A 166 -11.37 -5.33 -17.46
CA ALA A 166 -10.86 -6.68 -17.65
C ALA A 166 -11.97 -7.72 -17.51
N ARG A 167 -12.80 -7.63 -16.46
CA ARG A 167 -13.94 -8.56 -16.28
C ARG A 167 -14.97 -8.46 -17.40
N ARG A 168 -15.23 -7.25 -17.91
CA ARG A 168 -16.11 -7.08 -19.06
C ARG A 168 -15.56 -7.73 -20.33
N VAL A 169 -14.25 -7.60 -20.57
CA VAL A 169 -13.55 -8.29 -21.68
C VAL A 169 -13.61 -9.79 -21.49
N GLY A 170 -13.36 -10.29 -20.27
CA GLY A 170 -13.47 -11.71 -19.94
C GLY A 170 -14.86 -12.29 -20.21
N ALA A 171 -15.91 -11.59 -19.79
CA ALA A 171 -17.30 -11.99 -20.05
C ALA A 171 -17.62 -12.07 -21.54
N ASP A 172 -17.11 -11.11 -22.34
CA ASP A 172 -17.28 -11.12 -23.79
C ASP A 172 -16.50 -12.27 -24.48
N LEU A 173 -15.27 -12.55 -24.03
CA LEU A 173 -14.48 -13.69 -24.52
C LEU A 173 -15.16 -15.04 -24.20
N ALA A 174 -15.72 -15.17 -22.99
CA ALA A 174 -16.46 -16.36 -22.58
C ALA A 174 -17.74 -16.54 -23.41
N ALA A 175 -18.49 -15.45 -23.64
CA ALA A 175 -19.69 -15.47 -24.48
C ALA A 175 -19.40 -15.87 -25.93
N ARG A 176 -18.21 -15.52 -26.45
CA ARG A 176 -17.72 -15.95 -27.77
C ARG A 176 -17.16 -17.38 -27.79
N GLY A 177 -17.10 -18.04 -26.63
CA GLY A 177 -16.52 -19.38 -26.49
C GLY A 177 -15.00 -19.42 -26.68
N CYS A 178 -14.31 -18.29 -26.53
CA CYS A 178 -12.85 -18.22 -26.59
C CYS A 178 -12.21 -18.76 -25.30
N VAL A 179 -12.79 -18.44 -24.15
CA VAL A 179 -12.38 -18.92 -22.82
C VAL A 179 -13.57 -19.59 -22.12
N ASP A 180 -13.32 -20.31 -21.03
CA ASP A 180 -14.37 -21.06 -20.32
C ASP A 180 -14.87 -20.30 -19.09
N ASP A 181 -14.00 -19.53 -18.43
CA ASP A 181 -14.32 -18.65 -17.31
C ASP A 181 -13.98 -17.19 -17.65
N PRO A 182 -14.87 -16.20 -17.40
CA PRO A 182 -14.53 -14.79 -17.54
C PRO A 182 -13.24 -14.35 -16.80
N GLU A 183 -12.90 -14.99 -15.68
CA GLU A 183 -11.69 -14.72 -14.91
C GLU A 183 -10.40 -15.27 -15.60
N ASP A 184 -10.53 -16.08 -16.66
CA ASP A 184 -9.40 -16.51 -17.50
C ASP A 184 -8.65 -15.32 -18.14
N VAL A 185 -9.33 -14.18 -18.26
CA VAL A 185 -8.78 -12.91 -18.76
C VAL A 185 -7.50 -12.48 -18.03
N PHE A 186 -7.37 -12.82 -16.73
CA PHE A 186 -6.23 -12.45 -15.91
C PHE A 186 -4.98 -13.31 -16.15
N PHE A 187 -5.10 -14.36 -16.97
CA PHE A 187 -3.98 -15.17 -17.43
C PHE A 187 -3.46 -14.75 -18.80
N LEU A 188 -4.04 -13.73 -19.43
CA LEU A 188 -3.67 -13.24 -20.76
C LEU A 188 -2.92 -11.91 -20.68
N THR A 189 -1.97 -11.69 -21.60
CA THR A 189 -1.32 -10.39 -21.74
C THR A 189 -2.23 -9.40 -22.48
N LEU A 190 -1.90 -8.11 -22.46
CA LEU A 190 -2.70 -7.10 -23.16
C LEU A 190 -2.78 -7.38 -24.68
N GLU A 191 -1.69 -7.89 -25.27
CA GLU A 191 -1.62 -8.26 -26.68
C GLU A 191 -2.52 -9.46 -26.99
N GLU A 192 -2.53 -10.47 -26.12
CA GLU A 192 -3.38 -11.66 -26.26
C GLU A 192 -4.86 -11.34 -26.01
N LEU A 193 -5.17 -10.36 -25.17
CA LEU A 193 -6.53 -9.84 -25.01
C LEU A 193 -6.99 -9.11 -26.27
N ALA A 194 -6.11 -8.35 -26.92
CA ALA A 194 -6.42 -7.66 -28.17
C ALA A 194 -6.57 -8.64 -29.35
N ALA A 195 -5.77 -9.70 -29.39
CA ALA A 195 -5.79 -10.72 -30.42
C ALA A 195 -5.63 -12.13 -29.80
N PRO A 196 -6.74 -12.78 -29.37
CA PRO A 196 -6.69 -14.08 -28.74
C PRO A 196 -6.07 -15.14 -29.66
N PRO A 197 -5.05 -15.89 -29.21
CA PRO A 197 -4.46 -16.96 -30.00
C PRO A 197 -5.44 -18.14 -30.14
N ALA A 198 -5.28 -18.94 -31.20
CA ALA A 198 -6.15 -20.10 -31.45
C ALA A 198 -6.17 -21.12 -30.30
N HIS A 199 -5.07 -21.23 -29.55
CA HIS A 199 -4.90 -22.15 -28.42
C HIS A 199 -5.07 -21.45 -27.04
N VAL A 200 -5.85 -20.37 -26.98
CA VAL A 200 -5.99 -19.54 -25.77
C VAL A 200 -6.37 -20.34 -24.52
N ARG A 201 -7.25 -21.35 -24.63
CA ARG A 201 -7.64 -22.22 -23.50
C ARG A 201 -6.45 -23.01 -22.94
N GLU A 202 -5.66 -23.63 -23.81
CA GLU A 202 -4.47 -24.38 -23.42
C GLU A 202 -3.43 -23.47 -22.75
N LEU A 203 -3.29 -22.24 -23.26
CA LEU A 203 -2.41 -21.23 -22.70
C LEU A 203 -2.83 -20.79 -21.29
N VAL A 204 -4.12 -20.54 -21.09
CA VAL A 204 -4.70 -20.19 -19.78
C VAL A 204 -4.45 -21.30 -18.79
N GLU A 205 -4.77 -22.56 -19.13
CA GLU A 205 -4.58 -23.70 -18.25
C GLU A 205 -3.10 -23.91 -17.88
N PHE A 206 -2.20 -23.76 -18.86
CA PHE A 206 -0.76 -23.78 -18.61
C PHE A 206 -0.34 -22.71 -17.59
N ARG A 207 -0.80 -21.46 -17.76
CA ARG A 207 -0.44 -20.35 -16.86
C ARG A 207 -1.11 -20.45 -15.49
N ARG A 208 -2.32 -21.00 -15.41
CA ARG A 208 -3.02 -21.35 -14.17
C ARG A 208 -2.21 -22.35 -13.35
N ALA A 209 -1.73 -23.42 -13.98
CA ALA A 209 -0.88 -24.41 -13.35
C ALA A 209 0.44 -23.80 -12.85
N ARG A 210 1.10 -22.95 -13.66
CA ARG A 210 2.34 -22.24 -13.24
C ARG A 210 2.11 -21.28 -12.08
N ARG A 211 0.98 -20.57 -12.05
CA ARG A 211 0.64 -19.68 -10.94
C ARG A 211 0.51 -20.44 -9.63
N LEU A 212 -0.14 -21.61 -9.66
CA LEU A 212 -0.29 -22.47 -8.48
C LEU A 212 1.09 -22.95 -7.98
N GLU A 213 1.97 -23.34 -8.90
CA GLU A 213 3.36 -23.70 -8.59
C GLU A 213 4.10 -22.55 -7.89
N TYR A 214 4.04 -21.33 -8.42
CA TYR A 214 4.72 -20.18 -7.80
C TYR A 214 4.10 -19.76 -6.46
N HIS A 215 2.78 -19.88 -6.31
CA HIS A 215 2.10 -19.59 -5.06
C HIS A 215 2.48 -20.59 -3.95
N SER A 216 2.93 -21.80 -4.31
CA SER A 216 3.34 -22.84 -3.35
C SER A 216 4.66 -22.55 -2.60
N THR A 217 5.36 -21.46 -2.94
CA THR A 217 6.54 -20.99 -2.18
C THR A 217 6.21 -20.52 -0.75
N GLY A 218 4.92 -20.33 -0.44
CA GLY A 218 4.37 -20.39 0.91
C GLY A 218 5.03 -19.43 1.90
N ASN A 219 5.56 -19.98 3.00
CA ASN A 219 6.17 -19.22 4.09
C ASN A 219 7.68 -19.03 3.94
N GLY A 220 8.30 -19.37 2.79
CA GLY A 220 9.75 -19.42 2.64
C GLY A 220 10.46 -18.14 3.09
N THR A 221 9.90 -16.98 2.74
CA THR A 221 10.43 -15.65 3.13
C THR A 221 10.26 -15.30 4.61
N ARG A 222 9.35 -15.97 5.33
CA ARG A 222 9.19 -15.85 6.80
C ARG A 222 9.98 -16.92 7.55
N ALA A 223 10.11 -18.10 6.95
CA ALA A 223 10.70 -19.28 7.57
C ALA A 223 12.22 -19.29 7.50
N ILE A 224 12.82 -18.74 6.44
CA ILE A 224 14.26 -18.70 6.21
C ILE A 224 14.81 -17.38 6.76
N ARG A 225 15.88 -17.45 7.54
CA ARG A 225 16.59 -16.29 8.08
C ARG A 225 17.95 -16.12 7.41
N THR A 226 18.46 -14.90 7.39
CA THR A 226 19.86 -14.64 7.04
C THR A 226 20.77 -15.49 7.91
N GLY A 227 21.66 -16.26 7.28
CA GLY A 227 22.57 -17.20 7.93
C GLY A 227 22.08 -18.65 8.01
N ASP A 228 20.80 -18.93 7.77
CA ASP A 228 20.30 -20.30 7.73
C ASP A 228 20.95 -21.06 6.55
N ARG A 229 21.39 -22.29 6.80
CA ARG A 229 21.87 -23.18 5.72
C ARG A 229 20.69 -23.96 5.18
N ILE A 230 20.38 -23.74 3.90
CA ILE A 230 19.24 -24.37 3.23
C ILE A 230 19.69 -25.35 2.15
N ARG A 231 18.86 -26.35 1.89
CA ARG A 231 18.91 -27.22 0.72
C ARG A 231 17.71 -26.89 -0.16
N VAL A 232 17.95 -26.66 -1.44
CA VAL A 232 16.91 -26.41 -2.44
C VAL A 232 16.81 -27.64 -3.33
N ASP A 233 15.63 -28.26 -3.36
CA ASP A 233 15.26 -29.25 -4.36
C ASP A 233 14.41 -28.55 -5.43
N GLY A 234 15.04 -28.19 -6.54
CA GLY A 234 14.38 -27.48 -7.64
C GLY A 234 13.38 -28.35 -8.42
N THR A 235 13.43 -29.67 -8.30
CA THR A 235 12.50 -30.58 -8.99
C THR A 235 11.23 -30.78 -8.17
N ALA A 236 11.35 -30.90 -6.86
CA ALA A 236 10.21 -31.01 -5.95
C ALA A 236 9.62 -29.65 -5.53
N GLY A 237 10.31 -28.54 -5.81
CA GLY A 237 9.92 -27.20 -5.35
C GLY A 237 10.03 -27.02 -3.83
N ILE A 238 10.87 -27.83 -3.17
CA ILE A 238 11.01 -27.87 -1.71
C ILE A 238 12.31 -27.18 -1.28
N VAL A 239 12.21 -26.27 -0.32
CA VAL A 239 13.37 -25.73 0.40
C VAL A 239 13.36 -26.28 1.82
N THR A 240 14.44 -26.96 2.21
CA THR A 240 14.62 -27.51 3.56
C THR A 240 15.70 -26.74 4.30
N ILE A 241 15.42 -26.34 5.53
CA ILE A 241 16.43 -25.74 6.42
C ILE A 241 17.25 -26.87 7.00
N VAL A 242 18.52 -26.96 6.59
CA VAL A 242 19.46 -28.01 7.01
C VAL A 242 20.09 -27.65 8.35
N GLU A 243 20.34 -26.36 8.57
CA GLU A 243 20.92 -25.85 9.81
C GLU A 243 20.39 -24.43 10.09
N ARG A 244 19.94 -24.21 11.32
CA ARG A 244 19.50 -22.89 11.79
C ARG A 244 20.70 -22.09 12.26
N PHE A 245 20.79 -20.83 11.85
CA PHE A 245 21.81 -19.94 12.41
C PHE A 245 21.52 -19.68 13.90
N ALA A 246 22.49 -19.98 14.76
CA ALA A 246 22.37 -19.86 16.21
C ALA A 246 22.82 -18.49 16.77
N GLY A 247 23.19 -17.54 15.91
CA GLY A 247 23.65 -16.22 16.35
C GLY A 247 22.50 -15.25 16.64
N THR A 248 22.65 -14.45 17.70
CA THR A 248 21.84 -13.25 17.92
C THR A 248 22.00 -12.32 16.72
N ALA A 249 20.92 -12.05 16.01
CA ALA A 249 20.91 -11.10 14.91
C ALA A 249 21.29 -9.72 15.47
N ASP A 250 22.54 -9.32 15.28
CA ASP A 250 22.92 -7.92 15.40
C ASP A 250 22.25 -7.21 14.22
N ARG A 251 21.16 -6.50 14.50
CA ARG A 251 20.46 -5.65 13.53
C ARG A 251 21.29 -4.39 13.32
N THR A 252 22.43 -4.55 12.68
CA THR A 252 23.18 -3.45 12.08
C THR A 252 23.35 -3.82 10.62
N ASP A 253 23.01 -2.88 9.73
CA ASP A 253 23.07 -2.96 8.27
C ASP A 253 21.80 -3.49 7.58
N LEU A 254 20.81 -2.60 7.46
CA LEU A 254 20.37 -1.97 6.19
C LEU A 254 19.32 -0.88 6.46
#